data_AF-A0A955RMI7-F1
#
_entry.id   AF-A0A955RMI7-F1
#
_cell.length_a   1.000
_cell.length_b   1.000
_cell.length_c   1.000
_cell.angle_alpha   90.00
_cell.angle_beta   90.00
_cell.angle_gamma   90.00
#
_symmetry.space_group_name_H-M   'P 1'
#
loop_
_entity.id
_entity.type
_entity.pdbx_description
1 polymer ?
#
loop_
_entity_poly.entity_id
_entity_poly.type
_entity_poly.pdbx_seq_one_letter_code
_entity_poly.pdbx_strand_id
1 'polypeptide(L)'
;MFRKIANRVSSAMGTPLAFVMAAVIVGLWWLSGPTYQYSDTWQLVINTGTTIVTFLMVFLIQNTQNRDSKAIQIKLDELLRATKGARNSFVNMEVLEDGELAMLQREFEELRNKTSSQMLKVLHERIVAEQERRHGIRGVVQGAVSEIETLANIKKKPAVKNKTKSKAKKTK
;
A
#
# COMPACT_ATOMS: atom_id res chain seq x y z
N MET A 1 -24.17 31.46 -18.38
CA MET A 1 -24.80 30.89 -19.59
C MET A 1 -24.11 29.60 -20.04
N PHE A 2 -22.77 29.60 -20.20
CA PHE A 2 -21.93 28.43 -20.52
C PHE A 2 -22.24 27.18 -19.67
N ARG A 3 -22.37 27.31 -18.34
CA ARG A 3 -22.67 26.20 -17.43
C ARG A 3 -23.97 25.43 -17.76
N LYS A 4 -25.01 26.11 -18.25
CA LYS A 4 -26.28 25.45 -18.62
C LYS A 4 -26.15 24.68 -19.94
N ILE A 5 -25.38 25.22 -20.89
CA ILE A 5 -25.09 24.58 -22.18
C ILE A 5 -24.17 23.37 -21.95
N ALA A 6 -23.10 23.53 -21.18
CA ALA A 6 -22.17 22.46 -20.83
C ALA A 6 -22.87 21.29 -20.12
N ASN A 7 -23.77 21.56 -19.15
CA ASN A 7 -24.53 20.51 -18.49
C ASN A 7 -25.53 19.80 -19.43
N ARG A 8 -26.19 20.52 -20.34
CA ARG A 8 -27.08 19.90 -21.33
C ARG A 8 -26.31 19.04 -22.32
N VAL A 9 -25.18 19.54 -22.85
CA VAL A 9 -24.31 18.82 -23.78
C VAL A 9 -23.71 17.58 -23.10
N SER A 10 -23.20 17.71 -21.87
CA SER A 10 -22.67 16.59 -21.09
C SER A 10 -23.74 15.53 -20.79
N SER A 11 -24.97 15.94 -20.41
CA SER A 11 -26.06 14.98 -20.18
C SER A 11 -26.51 14.30 -21.48
N ALA A 12 -26.49 15.02 -22.61
CA ALA A 12 -26.87 14.47 -23.90
C ALA A 12 -25.82 13.47 -24.41
N MET A 13 -24.52 13.81 -24.32
CA MET A 13 -23.42 12.96 -24.78
C MET A 13 -23.30 11.64 -24.00
N GLY A 14 -23.80 11.56 -22.77
CA GLY A 14 -23.85 10.33 -21.97
C GLY A 14 -25.05 9.41 -22.25
N THR A 15 -26.00 9.82 -23.10
CA THR A 15 -27.21 9.00 -23.36
C THR A 15 -27.01 8.01 -24.52
N PRO A 16 -27.65 6.82 -24.46
CA PRO A 16 -27.63 5.86 -25.58
C PRO A 16 -28.08 6.45 -26.93
N LEU A 17 -28.98 7.44 -26.91
CA LEU A 17 -29.43 8.15 -28.10
C LEU A 17 -28.31 8.95 -28.79
N ALA A 18 -27.38 9.54 -28.04
CA ALA A 18 -26.25 10.25 -28.63
C ALA A 18 -25.28 9.29 -29.35
N PHE A 19 -25.08 8.10 -28.80
CA PHE A 19 -24.30 7.06 -29.46
C PHE A 19 -24.94 6.61 -30.78
N VAL A 20 -26.26 6.38 -30.78
CA VAL A 20 -26.99 6.02 -32.01
C VAL A 20 -26.90 7.13 -33.06
N MET A 21 -27.07 8.39 -32.67
CA MET A 21 -26.91 9.51 -33.61
C MET A 21 -25.49 9.60 -34.17
N ALA A 22 -24.46 9.42 -33.33
CA ALA A 22 -23.08 9.40 -33.78
C ALA A 22 -22.82 8.27 -34.78
N ALA A 23 -23.34 7.07 -34.50
CA ALA A 23 -23.23 5.92 -35.40
C ALA A 23 -23.93 6.17 -36.76
N VAL A 24 -25.10 6.81 -36.76
CA VAL A 24 -25.81 7.21 -37.98
C VAL A 24 -25.00 8.22 -38.80
N ILE A 25 -24.40 9.22 -38.15
CA ILE A 25 -23.55 10.21 -38.82
C ILE A 25 -22.34 9.54 -39.48
N VAL A 26 -21.66 8.64 -38.76
CA VAL A 26 -20.53 7.88 -39.31
C VAL A 26 -20.98 6.98 -40.46
N GLY A 27 -22.15 6.35 -40.35
CA GLY A 27 -22.72 5.53 -41.42
C GLY A 27 -23.04 6.33 -42.68
N LEU A 28 -23.66 7.51 -42.55
CA LEU A 28 -23.94 8.41 -43.68
C LEU A 28 -22.66 8.91 -44.35
N TRP A 29 -21.65 9.26 -43.57
CA TRP A 29 -20.33 9.61 -44.11
C TRP A 29 -19.70 8.44 -44.88
N TRP A 30 -19.75 7.21 -44.34
CA TRP A 30 -19.25 6.01 -45.02
C TRP A 30 -19.97 5.74 -46.35
N LEU A 31 -21.30 5.87 -46.36
CA LEU A 31 -22.14 5.72 -47.55
C LEU A 31 -21.86 6.77 -48.64
N SER A 32 -21.38 7.96 -48.26
CA SER A 32 -20.96 8.99 -49.23
C SER A 32 -19.57 8.73 -49.85
N GLY A 33 -18.78 7.79 -49.32
CA GLY A 33 -17.43 7.48 -49.84
C GLY A 33 -17.38 7.11 -51.33
N PRO A 34 -18.26 6.22 -51.82
CA PRO A 34 -18.32 5.83 -53.24
C PRO A 34 -18.63 6.99 -54.19
N THR A 35 -19.48 7.94 -53.80
CA THR A 35 -19.81 9.11 -54.65
C THR A 35 -18.63 10.07 -54.81
N TYR A 36 -17.73 10.11 -53.83
CA TYR A 36 -16.53 10.96 -53.84
C TYR A 36 -15.24 10.20 -54.16
N GLN A 37 -15.35 8.94 -54.64
CA GLN A 37 -14.22 8.07 -54.97
C GLN A 37 -13.17 7.96 -53.84
N TYR A 38 -13.60 8.04 -52.57
CA TYR A 38 -12.69 8.07 -51.41
C TYR A 38 -11.61 9.17 -51.48
N SER A 39 -11.95 10.32 -52.07
CA SER A 39 -11.03 11.46 -52.23
C SER A 39 -10.42 11.98 -50.93
N ASP A 40 -9.30 12.70 -51.05
CA ASP A 40 -8.63 13.34 -49.92
C ASP A 40 -9.55 14.29 -49.14
N THR A 41 -10.48 14.97 -49.82
CA THR A 41 -11.47 15.83 -49.16
C THR A 41 -12.46 15.02 -48.31
N TRP A 42 -12.88 13.85 -48.77
CA TRP A 42 -13.79 12.98 -48.02
C TRP A 42 -13.14 12.45 -46.73
N GLN A 43 -11.85 12.10 -46.79
CA GLN A 43 -11.06 11.70 -45.60
C GLN A 43 -10.74 12.90 -44.69
N LEU A 44 -10.46 14.07 -45.27
CA LEU A 44 -10.17 15.28 -44.51
C LEU A 44 -11.35 15.67 -43.61
N VAL A 45 -12.58 15.58 -44.12
CA VAL A 45 -13.79 15.94 -43.36
C VAL A 45 -13.93 15.12 -42.07
N ILE A 46 -13.73 13.80 -42.12
CA ILE A 46 -13.84 12.97 -40.90
C ILE A 46 -12.67 13.19 -39.95
N ASN A 47 -11.46 13.36 -40.47
CA ASN A 47 -10.27 13.55 -39.65
C ASN A 47 -10.31 14.91 -38.92
N THR A 48 -10.65 15.98 -39.64
CA THR A 48 -10.82 17.32 -39.05
C THR A 48 -12.02 17.35 -38.10
N GLY A 49 -13.15 16.76 -38.46
CA GLY A 49 -14.34 16.71 -37.63
C GLY A 49 -14.11 15.97 -36.31
N THR A 50 -13.50 14.79 -36.37
CA THR A 50 -13.18 13.98 -35.19
C THR A 50 -12.16 14.69 -34.31
N THR A 51 -11.18 15.40 -34.88
CA THR A 51 -10.21 16.19 -34.11
C THR A 51 -10.88 17.30 -33.29
N ILE A 52 -11.79 18.05 -33.91
CA ILE A 52 -12.55 19.12 -33.22
C ILE A 52 -13.41 18.51 -32.10
N VAL A 53 -14.14 17.44 -32.39
CA VAL A 53 -15.00 16.76 -31.40
C VAL A 53 -14.15 16.20 -30.25
N THR A 54 -13.01 15.58 -30.55
CA THR A 54 -12.10 15.03 -29.55
C THR A 54 -11.54 16.15 -28.66
N PHE A 55 -11.13 17.27 -29.25
CA PHE A 55 -10.67 18.43 -28.48
C PHE A 55 -11.77 18.94 -27.54
N LEU A 56 -12.98 19.13 -28.04
CA LEU A 56 -14.14 19.51 -27.22
C LEU A 56 -14.45 18.48 -26.14
N MET A 57 -14.32 17.19 -26.44
CA MET A 57 -14.54 16.10 -25.50
C MET A 57 -13.52 16.11 -24.36
N VAL A 58 -12.23 16.33 -24.65
CA VAL A 58 -11.19 16.50 -23.63
C VAL A 58 -11.53 17.65 -22.69
N PHE A 59 -11.96 18.81 -23.22
CA PHE A 59 -12.41 19.94 -22.40
C PHE A 59 -13.66 19.59 -21.56
N LEU A 60 -14.63 18.89 -22.13
CA LEU A 60 -15.84 18.44 -21.44
C LEU A 60 -15.54 17.46 -20.30
N ILE A 61 -14.65 16.50 -20.56
CA ILE A 61 -14.17 15.53 -19.58
C ILE A 61 -13.44 16.27 -18.46
N GLN A 62 -12.51 17.17 -18.79
CA GLN A 62 -11.79 17.96 -17.78
C GLN A 62 -12.73 18.81 -16.92
N ASN A 63 -13.76 19.45 -17.53
CA ASN A 63 -14.75 20.22 -16.78
C ASN A 63 -15.63 19.33 -15.87
N THR A 64 -15.98 18.13 -16.33
CA THR A 64 -16.75 17.16 -15.54
C THR A 64 -15.91 16.59 -14.40
N GLN A 65 -14.67 16.19 -14.68
CA GLN A 65 -13.71 15.70 -13.69
C GLN A 65 -13.40 16.75 -12.62
N ASN A 66 -13.18 18.01 -13.00
CA ASN A 66 -12.95 19.10 -12.04
C ASN A 66 -14.14 19.30 -11.07
N ARG A 67 -15.37 19.04 -11.54
CA ARG A 67 -16.56 19.12 -10.68
C ARG A 67 -16.69 17.89 -9.78
N ASP A 68 -16.41 16.71 -10.31
CA ASP A 68 -16.51 15.45 -9.56
C ASP A 68 -15.45 15.38 -8.44
N SER A 69 -14.23 15.86 -8.68
CA SER A 69 -13.20 16.00 -7.65
C SER A 69 -13.67 16.88 -6.47
N LYS A 70 -14.27 18.04 -6.76
CA LYS A 70 -14.82 18.93 -5.72
C LYS A 70 -15.98 18.28 -4.94
N ALA A 71 -16.83 17.52 -5.62
CA ALA A 71 -17.93 16.82 -4.97
C ALA A 71 -17.45 15.69 -4.04
N ILE A 72 -16.34 15.02 -4.40
CA ILE A 72 -15.72 14.01 -3.55
C ILE A 72 -15.15 14.65 -2.28
N GLN A 73 -14.45 15.77 -2.38
CA GLN A 73 -13.92 16.51 -1.23
C GLN A 73 -15.02 16.88 -0.23
N ILE A 74 -16.11 17.51 -0.70
CA ILE A 74 -17.23 17.89 0.17
C ILE A 74 -17.87 16.68 0.87
N LYS A 75 -18.02 15.56 0.16
CA LYS A 75 -18.55 14.33 0.77
C LYS A 75 -17.61 13.75 1.81
N LEU A 76 -16.30 13.82 1.57
CA LEU A 76 -15.29 13.37 2.54
C LEU A 76 -15.30 14.27 3.77
N ASP A 77 -15.38 15.57 3.60
CA ASP A 77 -15.48 16.55 4.70
C ASP A 77 -16.72 16.29 5.56
N GLU A 78 -17.87 16.03 4.94
CA GLU A 78 -19.10 15.69 5.67
C GLU A 78 -18.98 14.36 6.41
N LEU A 79 -18.36 13.33 5.82
CA LEU A 79 -18.09 12.06 6.51
C LEU A 79 -17.12 12.23 7.68
N LEU A 80 -16.08 13.03 7.50
CA LEU A 80 -15.09 13.33 8.52
C LEU A 80 -15.72 14.09 9.69
N ARG A 81 -16.64 15.02 9.39
CA ARG A 81 -17.43 15.77 10.37
C ARG A 81 -18.49 14.93 11.07
N ALA A 82 -19.13 13.99 10.36
CA ALA A 82 -20.13 13.08 10.92
C ALA A 82 -19.51 11.99 11.81
N THR A 83 -18.25 11.61 11.57
CA THR A 83 -17.50 10.71 12.44
C THR A 83 -17.04 11.45 13.70
N LYS A 84 -17.63 11.10 14.85
CA LYS A 84 -17.27 11.66 16.17
C LYS A 84 -15.82 11.34 16.52
N GLY A 85 -14.90 12.25 16.21
CA GLY A 85 -13.49 12.15 16.62
C GLY A 85 -12.46 12.79 15.68
N ALA A 86 -12.84 13.20 14.47
CA ALA A 86 -11.90 13.92 13.62
C ALA A 86 -11.78 15.38 14.10
N ARG A 87 -10.60 15.77 14.58
CA ARG A 87 -10.29 17.18 14.89
C ARG A 87 -10.68 18.05 13.69
N ASN A 88 -11.44 19.11 13.92
CA ASN A 88 -11.86 20.10 12.91
C ASN A 88 -10.71 20.62 12.02
N SER A 89 -9.44 20.49 12.44
CA SER A 89 -8.25 20.87 11.68
C SER A 89 -8.04 20.13 10.35
N PHE A 90 -8.71 18.99 10.10
CA PHE A 90 -8.57 18.23 8.84
C PHE A 90 -9.57 18.62 7.75
N VAL A 91 -10.69 19.26 8.11
CA VAL A 91 -11.84 19.55 7.21
C VAL A 91 -11.53 20.67 6.19
N ASN A 92 -10.32 21.22 6.18
CA ASN A 92 -9.96 22.29 5.25
C ASN A 92 -8.47 22.33 4.89
N MET A 93 -7.77 21.19 4.91
CA MET A 93 -6.31 21.16 4.65
C MET A 93 -5.91 21.73 3.29
N GLU A 94 -6.81 21.71 2.30
CA GLU A 94 -6.56 22.21 0.94
C GLU A 94 -6.68 23.74 0.81
N VAL A 95 -7.20 24.42 1.84
CA VAL A 95 -7.40 25.88 1.89
C VAL A 95 -6.48 26.55 2.92
N LEU A 96 -5.72 25.74 3.68
CA LEU A 96 -4.74 26.26 4.63
C LEU A 96 -3.66 27.05 3.88
N GLU A 97 -3.33 28.22 4.42
CA GLU A 97 -2.19 29.00 3.95
C GLU A 97 -0.90 28.20 4.19
N ASP A 98 0.12 28.33 3.33
CA ASP A 98 1.33 27.50 3.37
C ASP A 98 2.01 27.48 4.76
N GLY A 99 1.89 28.57 5.52
CA GLY A 99 2.39 28.67 6.90
C GLY A 99 1.65 27.80 7.91
N GLU A 100 0.33 27.65 7.79
CA GLU A 100 -0.47 26.79 8.68
C GLU A 100 -0.29 25.31 8.35
N LEU A 101 -0.13 24.99 7.05
CA LEU A 101 0.23 23.65 6.60
C LEU A 101 1.59 23.22 7.16
N ALA A 102 2.57 24.13 7.17
CA ALA A 102 3.90 23.89 7.75
C ALA A 102 3.86 23.66 9.27
N MET A 103 3.00 24.38 10.00
CA MET A 103 2.80 24.15 11.44
C MET A 103 2.19 22.78 11.72
N LEU A 104 1.18 22.37 10.95
CA LEU A 104 0.55 21.06 11.09
C LEU A 104 1.54 19.93 10.75
N GLN A 105 2.34 20.10 9.69
CA GLN A 105 3.43 19.16 9.36
C GLN A 105 4.44 19.02 10.49
N ARG A 106 4.86 20.13 11.12
CA ARG A 106 5.78 20.10 12.28
C ARG A 106 5.19 19.36 13.47
N GLU A 107 3.92 19.59 13.79
CA GLU A 107 3.25 18.88 14.89
C GLU A 107 3.21 17.36 14.63
N PHE A 108 2.90 16.95 13.40
CA PHE A 108 2.93 15.53 13.00
C PHE A 108 4.33 14.94 13.06
N GLU A 109 5.33 15.68 12.63
CA GLU A 109 6.72 15.24 12.65
C GLU A 109 7.22 15.06 14.09
N GLU A 110 6.85 15.94 15.01
CA GLU A 110 7.11 15.78 16.43
C GLU A 110 6.42 14.56 17.03
N LEU A 111 5.14 14.32 16.70
CA LEU A 111 4.39 13.16 17.18
C LEU A 111 4.98 11.84 16.65
N ARG A 112 5.38 11.82 15.38
CA ARG A 112 6.06 10.68 14.75
C ARG A 112 7.41 10.42 15.41
N ASN A 113 8.20 11.47 15.65
CA ASN A 113 9.50 11.34 16.30
C ASN A 113 9.38 10.87 17.75
N LYS A 114 8.40 11.37 18.51
CA LYS A 114 8.11 10.88 19.88
C LYS A 114 7.73 9.40 19.88
N THR A 115 6.85 8.99 18.98
CA THR A 115 6.39 7.59 18.87
C THR A 115 7.50 6.65 18.42
N SER A 116 8.27 7.02 17.40
CA SER A 116 9.43 6.26 16.92
C SER A 116 10.51 6.15 17.99
N SER A 117 10.78 7.22 18.73
CA SER A 117 11.75 7.19 19.83
C SER A 117 11.30 6.29 20.98
N GLN A 118 10.02 6.29 21.32
CA GLN A 118 9.46 5.37 22.30
C GLN A 118 9.54 3.92 21.82
N MET A 119 9.20 3.67 20.55
CA MET A 119 9.26 2.32 19.98
C MET A 119 10.69 1.80 19.90
N LEU A 120 11.66 2.65 19.55
CA LEU A 120 13.09 2.30 19.57
C LEU A 120 13.58 1.98 20.98
N LYS A 121 13.13 2.71 22.01
CA LYS A 121 13.44 2.38 23.41
C LYS A 121 12.88 1.02 23.81
N VAL A 122 11.61 0.76 23.50
CA VAL A 122 10.98 -0.54 23.78
C VAL A 122 11.66 -1.68 23.03
N LEU A 123 12.06 -1.45 21.78
CA LEU A 123 12.77 -2.45 20.98
C LEU A 123 14.18 -2.69 21.52
N HIS A 124 14.89 -1.65 21.95
CA HIS A 124 16.20 -1.75 22.58
C HIS A 124 16.12 -2.53 23.89
N GLU A 125 15.16 -2.21 24.76
CA GLU A 125 14.90 -2.96 26.00
C GLU A 125 14.58 -4.44 25.73
N ARG A 126 13.74 -4.72 24.72
CA ARG A 126 13.42 -6.11 24.32
C ARG A 126 14.63 -6.85 23.76
N ILE A 127 15.46 -6.20 22.93
CA ILE A 127 16.68 -6.81 22.41
C ILE A 127 17.65 -7.12 23.55
N VAL A 128 17.86 -6.19 24.48
CA VAL A 128 18.74 -6.39 25.64
C VAL A 128 18.23 -7.53 26.53
N ALA A 129 16.94 -7.53 26.89
CA ALA A 129 16.33 -8.58 27.70
C ALA A 129 16.38 -9.97 27.03
N GLU A 130 16.21 -10.02 25.71
CA GLU A 130 16.26 -11.27 24.95
C GLU A 130 17.71 -11.79 24.80
N GLN A 131 18.69 -10.90 24.70
CA GLN A 131 20.11 -11.28 24.71
C GLN A 131 20.52 -11.89 26.05
N GLU A 132 20.10 -11.32 27.17
CA GLU A 132 20.37 -11.87 28.51
C GLU A 132 19.77 -13.27 28.69
N ARG A 133 18.53 -13.48 28.22
CA ARG A 133 17.90 -14.81 28.21
C ARG A 133 18.70 -15.81 27.39
N ARG A 134 19.17 -15.42 26.20
CA ARG A 134 19.97 -16.28 25.32
C ARG A 134 21.34 -16.60 25.91
N HIS A 135 21.97 -15.65 26.60
CA HIS A 135 23.22 -15.88 27.32
C HIS A 135 23.03 -16.81 28.52
N GLY A 136 21.94 -16.65 29.29
CA GLY A 136 21.58 -17.56 30.38
C GLY A 136 21.35 -18.99 29.89
N ILE A 137 20.62 -19.18 28.79
CA ILE A 137 20.37 -20.51 28.19
C ILE A 137 21.69 -21.16 27.74
N ARG A 138 22.61 -20.40 27.10
CA ARG A 138 23.92 -20.93 26.72
C ARG A 138 24.75 -21.37 27.94
N GLY A 139 24.70 -20.61 29.04
CA GLY A 139 25.36 -20.97 30.29
C GLY A 139 24.80 -22.27 30.89
N VAL A 140 23.47 -22.43 30.91
CA VAL A 140 22.80 -23.65 31.39
C VAL A 140 23.14 -24.85 30.50
N VAL A 141 23.12 -24.67 29.17
CA VAL A 141 23.47 -25.74 28.22
C VAL A 141 24.93 -26.14 28.35
N GLN A 142 25.87 -25.20 28.49
CA GLN A 142 27.28 -25.52 28.74
C GLN A 142 27.49 -26.22 30.07
N GLY A 143 26.78 -25.79 31.13
CA GLY A 143 26.75 -26.48 32.41
C GLY A 143 26.32 -27.94 32.27
N ALA A 144 25.17 -28.18 31.64
CA ALA A 144 24.64 -29.53 31.40
C ALA A 144 25.57 -30.39 30.51
N VAL A 145 26.19 -29.81 29.48
CA VAL A 145 27.15 -30.51 28.61
C VAL A 145 28.39 -30.93 29.40
N SER A 146 28.96 -30.04 30.23
CA SER A 146 30.10 -30.38 31.08
C SER A 146 29.75 -31.44 32.14
N GLU A 147 28.54 -31.41 32.68
CA GLU A 147 28.04 -32.44 33.61
C GLU A 147 27.89 -33.80 32.91
N ILE A 148 27.36 -33.82 31.68
CA ILE A 148 27.29 -35.05 30.88
C ILE A 148 28.68 -35.59 30.54
N GLU A 149 29.62 -34.70 30.18
CA GLU A 149 30.99 -35.09 29.85
C GLU A 149 31.75 -35.65 31.06
N THR A 150 31.58 -35.04 32.24
CA THR A 150 32.12 -35.56 33.50
C THR A 150 31.51 -36.91 33.87
N LEU A 151 30.19 -37.08 33.75
CA LEU A 151 29.52 -38.37 33.98
C LEU A 151 29.95 -39.45 32.97
N ALA A 152 30.13 -39.08 31.70
CA ALA A 152 30.62 -40.00 30.66
C ALA A 152 32.07 -40.40 30.89
N ASN A 153 32.93 -39.48 31.37
CA ASN A 153 34.32 -39.76 31.69
C ASN A 153 34.46 -40.63 32.95
N ILE A 154 33.56 -40.48 33.93
CA ILE A 154 33.46 -41.35 35.10
C ILE A 154 33.08 -42.79 34.67
N LYS A 155 32.16 -42.95 33.71
CA LYS A 155 31.72 -44.26 33.21
C LYS A 155 32.75 -44.96 32.31
N LYS A 156 33.72 -44.24 31.72
CA LYS A 156 34.81 -44.78 30.89
C LYS A 156 36.00 -45.36 31.67
N LYS A 157 36.05 -45.22 33.00
CA LYS A 157 37.13 -45.83 33.80
C LYS A 157 36.95 -47.36 33.80
N PRO A 158 37.86 -48.16 33.19
CA PRO A 158 37.65 -49.59 33.09
C PRO A 158 37.70 -50.21 34.47
N ALA A 159 36.71 -51.07 34.76
CA ALA A 159 36.76 -52.02 35.85
C ALA A 159 38.09 -52.79 35.75
N VAL A 160 38.95 -52.58 36.75
CA VAL A 160 40.16 -53.38 36.98
C VAL A 160 39.72 -54.84 36.99
N LYS A 161 40.14 -55.62 35.97
CA LYS A 161 39.87 -57.06 35.89
C LYS A 161 40.52 -57.75 37.09
N ASN A 162 39.71 -58.09 38.07
CA ASN A 162 40.04 -59.07 39.09
C ASN A 162 40.23 -60.44 38.42
N LYS A 163 41.45 -61.00 38.46
CA LYS A 163 41.67 -62.44 38.27
C LYS A 163 41.62 -63.10 39.64
N THR A 164 40.49 -63.72 39.95
CA THR A 164 40.33 -64.61 41.12
C THR A 164 40.24 -66.05 40.64
N LYS A 165 41.20 -66.92 41.00
CA LYS A 165 41.08 -68.38 41.25
C LYS A 165 42.36 -68.74 42.05
N SER A 166 42.39 -69.06 43.34
CA SER A 166 41.63 -70.01 44.17
C SER A 166 41.53 -71.42 43.57
N LYS A 167 42.47 -72.31 43.91
CA LYS A 167 42.24 -73.49 44.77
C LYS A 167 43.41 -74.49 44.76
N ALA A 168 43.44 -75.26 45.85
CA ALA A 168 44.13 -76.53 46.14
C ALA A 168 45.45 -76.37 46.93
N LYS A 169 45.46 -76.45 48.26
CA LYS A 169 45.18 -77.61 49.15
C LYS A 169 46.28 -78.68 49.06
N LYS A 170 46.82 -79.00 50.23
CA LYS A 170 47.33 -80.29 50.75
C LYS A 170 48.85 -80.50 50.94
N THR A 171 49.19 -80.53 52.24
CA THR A 171 49.93 -81.58 53.00
C THR A 171 51.45 -81.70 52.96
N LYS A 172 51.97 -81.65 54.20
CA LYS A 172 53.18 -82.25 54.79
C LYS A 172 54.52 -81.60 54.48
#